data_AF-A0A523RIR0-F1
#
_entry.id   AF-A0A523RIR0-F1
#
_cell.length_a   1.000
_cell.length_b   1.000
_cell.length_c   1.000
_cell.angle_alpha   90.00
_cell.angle_beta   90.00
_cell.angle_gamma   90.00
#
_symmetry.space_group_name_H-M   'P 1'
#
loop_
_entity.id
_entity.type
_entity.pdbx_description
1 polymer ?
#
loop_
_entity_poly.entity_id
_entity_poly.type
_entity_poly.pdbx_seq_one_letter_code
_entity_poly.pdbx_strand_id
1 'polypeptide(L)'
;MFKRLKKELQINIEEKEGHLFLGEKDKEMRLVMLRPNEIMEFCEFAGTNAEDILIWVGKSLGKIFLEKFFSNKDWSDAPMETKKEVVLGTLEGLTLMGYGGLTGMFKKDHIILNVYDSLATQEIGNLLAKNLCLLYLGIFNSIFDLLGIEVDGSEVECVLTGGKKCSYKFDLLSEEIDNALIDEQLSDAAVSDFLASL
;
A
#
# COMPACT_ATOMS: atom_id res chain seq x y z
N MET A 1 -8.22 18.52 -4.63
CA MET A 1 -6.89 18.00 -4.25
C MET A 1 -6.41 16.89 -5.19
N PHE A 2 -7.27 15.94 -5.57
CA PHE A 2 -6.94 14.74 -6.37
C PHE A 2 -6.34 14.96 -7.78
N LYS A 3 -6.75 16.00 -8.54
CA LYS A 3 -6.11 16.35 -9.84
C LYS A 3 -4.61 16.64 -9.75
N ARG A 4 -4.07 16.86 -8.55
CA ARG A 4 -2.67 17.23 -8.30
C ARG A 4 -1.76 15.99 -8.20
N LEU A 5 -2.24 14.90 -7.60
CA LEU A 5 -1.48 13.65 -7.41
C LEU A 5 -1.00 13.08 -8.76
N LYS A 6 -1.85 13.02 -9.79
CA LYS A 6 -1.50 12.40 -11.08
C LYS A 6 -0.34 13.07 -11.83
N LYS A 7 -0.09 14.38 -11.62
CA LYS A 7 1.06 15.10 -12.20
C LYS A 7 2.33 14.94 -11.34
N GLU A 8 2.18 14.89 -10.02
CA GLU A 8 3.29 14.77 -9.07
C GLU A 8 3.76 13.31 -8.88
N LEU A 9 2.99 12.31 -9.34
CA LEU A 9 3.26 10.87 -9.24
C LEU A 9 3.79 10.23 -10.53
N GLN A 10 4.36 11.00 -11.46
CA GLN A 10 4.99 10.42 -12.64
C GLN A 10 6.36 9.81 -12.30
N ILE A 11 6.59 8.57 -12.75
CA ILE A 11 7.91 7.94 -12.73
C ILE A 11 8.71 8.54 -13.89
N ASN A 12 9.82 9.20 -13.56
CA ASN A 12 10.73 9.80 -14.51
C ASN A 12 12.02 8.98 -14.60
N ILE A 13 12.56 8.87 -15.81
CA ILE A 13 13.81 8.15 -16.10
C ILE A 13 14.83 9.15 -16.63
N GLU A 14 15.92 9.37 -15.87
CA GLU A 14 17.08 10.14 -16.33
C GLU A 14 18.12 9.16 -16.88
N GLU A 15 18.03 8.85 -18.17
CA GLU A 15 18.83 7.82 -18.85
C GLU A 15 20.34 8.05 -18.73
N LYS A 16 20.78 9.31 -18.69
CA LYS A 16 22.22 9.66 -18.63
C LYS A 16 22.86 9.26 -17.31
N GLU A 17 22.11 9.37 -16.22
CA GLU A 17 22.60 9.03 -14.87
C GLU A 17 22.12 7.63 -14.43
N GLY A 18 21.24 6.99 -15.21
CA GLY A 18 20.64 5.71 -14.86
C GLY A 18 19.72 5.79 -13.65
N HIS A 19 19.13 6.95 -13.41
CA HIS A 19 18.30 7.20 -12.23
C HIS A 19 16.80 7.12 -12.55
N LEU A 20 16.04 6.55 -11.60
CA LEU A 20 14.58 6.54 -11.59
C LEU A 20 14.08 7.41 -10.44
N PHE A 21 13.06 8.22 -10.69
CA PHE A 21 12.52 9.13 -9.67
C PHE A 21 11.00 9.25 -9.72
N LEU A 22 10.41 9.53 -8.57
CA LEU A 22 8.99 9.89 -8.46
C LEU A 22 8.81 11.40 -8.26
N GLY A 23 8.17 12.06 -9.23
CA GLY A 23 7.84 13.49 -9.22
C GLY A 23 8.87 14.39 -9.93
N GLU A 24 8.89 15.69 -9.58
CA GLU A 24 9.78 16.69 -10.19
C GLU A 24 11.20 16.70 -9.61
N LYS A 25 12.19 17.01 -10.47
CA LYS A 25 13.66 16.87 -10.30
C LYS A 25 14.26 17.35 -8.97
N ASP A 26 13.65 18.35 -8.34
CA ASP A 26 14.23 19.04 -7.20
C ASP A 26 13.56 18.68 -5.86
N LYS A 27 12.59 17.74 -5.87
CA LYS A 27 11.83 17.27 -4.70
C LYS A 27 11.79 15.74 -4.59
N GLU A 28 12.72 15.05 -5.23
CA GLU A 28 12.59 13.65 -5.69
C GLU A 28 12.71 12.56 -4.63
N MET A 29 11.92 11.51 -4.82
CA MET A 29 12.19 10.19 -4.25
C MET A 29 12.90 9.35 -5.31
N ARG A 30 14.14 8.93 -5.02
CA ARG A 30 14.88 7.99 -5.86
C ARG A 30 14.26 6.61 -5.77
N LEU A 31 14.07 5.98 -6.92
CA LEU A 31 13.50 4.66 -7.03
C LEU A 31 14.57 3.67 -7.50
N VAL A 32 14.40 2.42 -7.08
CA VAL A 32 15.14 1.28 -7.60
C VAL A 32 14.12 0.26 -8.07
N MET A 33 14.31 -0.28 -9.27
CA MET A 33 13.48 -1.36 -9.79
C MET A 33 14.11 -2.68 -9.37
N LEU A 34 13.37 -3.46 -8.60
CA LEU A 34 13.77 -4.80 -8.15
C LEU A 34 12.79 -5.82 -8.72
N ARG A 35 13.31 -7.02 -9.00
CA ARG A 35 12.46 -8.17 -9.33
C ARG A 35 11.97 -8.82 -8.04
N PRO A 36 10.72 -9.34 -8.00
CA PRO A 36 10.21 -10.03 -6.80
C PRO A 36 11.14 -11.16 -6.30
N ASN A 37 11.81 -11.89 -7.20
CA ASN A 37 12.76 -12.94 -6.82
C ASN A 37 13.96 -12.43 -6.01
N GLU A 38 14.44 -11.21 -6.26
CA GLU A 38 15.57 -10.63 -5.53
C GLU A 38 15.22 -10.38 -4.06
N ILE A 39 13.96 -10.03 -3.78
CA ILE A 39 13.45 -9.89 -2.42
C ILE A 39 13.33 -11.27 -1.75
N MET A 40 12.90 -12.29 -2.49
CA MET A 40 12.82 -13.65 -1.96
C MET A 40 14.20 -14.23 -1.64
N GLU A 41 15.19 -14.04 -2.53
CA GLU A 41 16.59 -14.44 -2.30
C GLU A 41 17.17 -13.75 -1.05
N PHE A 42 16.85 -12.46 -0.85
CA PHE A 42 17.20 -11.77 0.40
C PHE A 42 16.59 -12.46 1.63
N CYS A 43 15.33 -12.89 1.55
CA CYS A 43 14.67 -13.58 2.66
C CYS A 43 15.33 -14.91 3.00
N GLU A 44 15.75 -15.68 1.98
CA GLU A 44 16.51 -16.91 2.19
C GLU A 44 17.81 -16.64 2.95
N PHE A 45 18.52 -15.58 2.57
CA PHE A 45 19.77 -15.17 3.23
C PHE A 45 19.54 -14.69 4.68
N ALA A 46 18.48 -13.90 4.92
CA ALA A 46 18.16 -13.36 6.23
C ALA A 46 17.62 -14.43 7.22
N GLY A 47 17.13 -15.56 6.71
CA GLY A 47 16.65 -16.68 7.51
C GLY A 47 15.45 -16.30 8.37
N THR A 48 15.46 -16.71 9.65
CA THR A 48 14.32 -16.50 10.57
C THR A 48 14.01 -15.02 10.85
N ASN A 49 14.91 -14.10 10.55
CA ASN A 49 14.70 -12.66 10.76
C ASN A 49 14.03 -11.98 9.55
N ALA A 50 13.85 -12.70 8.43
CA ALA A 50 13.36 -12.13 7.19
C ALA A 50 11.98 -11.47 7.36
N GLU A 51 11.08 -12.09 8.11
CA GLU A 51 9.72 -11.61 8.33
C GLU A 51 9.72 -10.24 9.02
N ASP A 52 10.42 -10.12 10.15
CA ASP A 52 10.54 -8.86 10.91
C ASP A 52 11.17 -7.75 10.07
N ILE A 53 12.22 -8.09 9.31
CA ILE A 53 12.90 -7.13 8.43
C ILE A 53 11.94 -6.65 7.35
N LEU A 54 11.17 -7.53 6.71
CA LEU A 54 10.24 -7.15 5.66
C LEU A 54 9.09 -6.29 6.17
N ILE A 55 8.55 -6.61 7.34
CA ILE A 55 7.53 -5.78 7.98
C ILE A 55 8.11 -4.40 8.29
N TRP A 56 9.34 -4.33 8.83
CA TRP A 56 10.01 -3.06 9.12
C TRP A 56 10.32 -2.23 7.86
N VAL A 57 10.79 -2.88 6.80
CA VAL A 57 11.00 -2.24 5.49
C VAL A 57 9.66 -1.73 4.94
N GLY A 58 8.60 -2.55 4.99
CA GLY A 58 7.26 -2.16 4.58
C GLY A 58 6.77 -0.95 5.36
N LYS A 59 6.95 -0.93 6.68
CA LYS A 59 6.59 0.23 7.51
C LYS A 59 7.36 1.48 7.09
N SER A 60 8.66 1.35 6.84
CA SER A 60 9.50 2.46 6.37
C SER A 60 9.02 3.01 5.02
N LEU A 61 8.63 2.13 4.09
CA LEU A 61 8.05 2.52 2.80
C LEU A 61 6.71 3.23 2.97
N GLY A 62 5.80 2.70 3.80
CA GLY A 62 4.51 3.33 4.08
C GLY A 62 4.66 4.76 4.57
N LYS A 63 5.59 5.00 5.50
CA LYS A 63 5.96 6.35 5.96
C LYS A 63 6.45 7.25 4.84
N ILE A 64 7.42 6.77 4.07
CA ILE A 64 8.04 7.51 2.97
C ILE A 64 6.98 7.91 1.93
N PHE A 65 6.07 7.01 1.58
CA PHE A 65 4.98 7.29 0.64
C PHE A 65 3.99 8.31 1.17
N LEU A 66 3.55 8.17 2.42
CA LEU A 66 2.63 9.12 3.03
C LEU A 66 3.21 10.54 3.08
N GLU A 67 4.47 10.67 3.53
CA GLU A 67 5.19 11.95 3.58
C GLU A 67 5.35 12.56 2.19
N LYS A 68 5.63 11.75 1.17
CA LYS A 68 5.76 12.20 -0.21
C LYS A 68 4.44 12.66 -0.81
N PHE A 69 3.36 11.91 -0.59
CA PHE A 69 2.07 12.15 -1.26
C PHE A 69 1.24 13.24 -0.59
N PHE A 70 1.36 13.37 0.73
CA PHE A 70 0.48 14.24 1.52
C PHE A 70 1.22 15.23 2.42
N SER A 71 2.53 15.39 2.22
CA SER A 71 3.44 16.22 3.03
C SER A 71 3.54 15.78 4.51
N ASN A 72 4.70 16.02 5.12
CA ASN A 72 4.91 15.69 6.53
C ASN A 72 4.09 16.65 7.42
N LYS A 73 3.01 16.13 8.01
CA LYS A 73 2.20 16.81 9.02
C LYS A 73 1.66 15.80 10.02
N ASP A 74 1.26 16.31 11.17
CA ASP A 74 0.53 15.54 12.17
C ASP A 74 -0.91 15.29 11.68
N TRP A 75 -1.36 14.04 11.78
CA TRP A 75 -2.70 13.59 11.37
C TRP A 75 -3.57 13.21 12.56
N SER A 76 -3.07 13.28 13.80
CA SER A 76 -3.81 12.84 14.99
C SER A 76 -5.19 13.51 15.11
N ASP A 77 -5.25 14.82 14.86
CA ASP A 77 -6.48 15.61 14.95
C ASP A 77 -7.31 15.65 13.65
N ALA A 78 -6.88 14.94 12.60
CA ALA A 78 -7.61 14.95 11.33
C ALA A 78 -8.93 14.16 11.44
N PRO A 79 -10.04 14.63 10.84
CA PRO A 79 -11.30 13.87 10.80
C PRO A 79 -11.13 12.53 10.08
N MET A 80 -11.90 11.51 10.49
CA MET A 80 -11.87 10.17 9.89
C MET A 80 -12.13 10.20 8.37
N GLU A 81 -13.00 11.11 7.90
CA GLU A 81 -13.24 11.35 6.46
C GLU A 81 -11.93 11.69 5.72
N THR A 82 -11.13 12.61 6.27
CA THR A 82 -9.83 12.98 5.69
C THR A 82 -8.84 11.83 5.78
N LYS A 83 -8.79 11.09 6.90
CA LYS A 83 -7.91 9.92 7.04
C LYS A 83 -8.25 8.85 6.01
N LYS A 84 -9.54 8.56 5.79
CA LYS A 84 -10.04 7.65 4.75
C LYS A 84 -9.58 8.08 3.35
N GLU A 85 -9.74 9.35 2.99
CA GLU A 85 -9.26 9.88 1.71
C GLU A 85 -7.75 9.70 1.52
N VAL A 86 -6.96 9.91 2.58
CA VAL A 86 -5.51 9.76 2.55
C VAL A 86 -5.09 8.30 2.38
N VAL A 87 -5.76 7.36 3.07
CA VAL A 87 -5.54 5.92 2.84
C VAL A 87 -5.79 5.60 1.38
N LEU A 88 -6.97 5.94 0.85
CA LEU A 88 -7.35 5.61 -0.54
C LEU A 88 -6.41 6.24 -1.57
N GLY A 89 -6.01 7.50 -1.38
CA GLY A 89 -5.04 8.15 -2.26
C GLY A 89 -3.63 7.56 -2.17
N THR A 90 -3.24 7.02 -0.99
CA THR A 90 -1.97 6.30 -0.85
C THR A 90 -2.01 4.97 -1.61
N LEU A 91 -3.14 4.24 -1.57
CA LEU A 91 -3.33 3.01 -2.36
C LEU A 91 -3.25 3.28 -3.86
N GLU A 92 -3.86 4.37 -4.34
CA GLU A 92 -3.74 4.79 -5.74
C GLU A 92 -2.27 5.06 -6.12
N GLY A 93 -1.53 5.76 -5.26
CA GLY A 93 -0.10 6.00 -5.45
C GLY A 93 0.72 4.70 -5.53
N LEU A 94 0.44 3.73 -4.66
CA LEU A 94 1.06 2.40 -4.70
C LEU A 94 0.76 1.66 -6.02
N THR A 95 -0.48 1.73 -6.50
CA THR A 95 -0.85 1.14 -7.81
C THR A 95 -0.06 1.77 -8.94
N LEU A 96 0.11 3.10 -8.96
CA LEU A 96 0.90 3.79 -9.98
C LEU A 96 2.39 3.41 -9.93
N MET A 97 2.91 3.00 -8.76
CA MET A 97 4.28 2.53 -8.58
C MET A 97 4.47 1.03 -8.88
N GLY A 98 3.41 0.32 -9.30
CA GLY A 98 3.50 -1.08 -9.72
C GLY A 98 3.37 -2.09 -8.58
N TYR A 99 2.81 -1.71 -7.43
CA TYR A 99 2.51 -2.64 -6.33
C TYR A 99 1.25 -3.51 -6.57
N GLY A 100 0.71 -3.53 -7.79
CA GLY A 100 -0.53 -4.23 -8.16
C GLY A 100 -1.74 -3.30 -8.19
N GLY A 101 -2.94 -3.87 -8.34
CA GLY A 101 -4.20 -3.14 -8.19
C GLY A 101 -4.62 -3.11 -6.73
N LEU A 102 -4.64 -1.93 -6.09
CA LEU A 102 -5.01 -1.81 -4.68
C LEU A 102 -6.42 -1.25 -4.52
N THR A 103 -7.19 -1.83 -3.59
CA THR A 103 -8.49 -1.29 -3.15
C THR A 103 -8.58 -1.25 -1.63
N GLY A 104 -9.39 -0.32 -1.13
CA GLY A 104 -9.69 -0.19 0.30
C GLY A 104 -11.19 -0.13 0.51
N MET A 105 -11.64 -0.75 1.60
CA MET A 105 -13.02 -0.76 2.04
C MET A 105 -13.06 -0.50 3.54
N PHE A 106 -13.92 0.43 3.94
CA PHE A 106 -14.11 0.82 5.32
C PHE A 106 -15.47 0.29 5.76
N LYS A 107 -15.45 -0.61 6.74
CA LYS A 107 -16.64 -1.10 7.46
C LYS A 107 -16.65 -0.47 8.85
N LYS A 108 -17.75 -0.68 9.54
CA LYS A 108 -17.99 -0.06 10.85
C LYS A 108 -16.92 -0.41 11.88
N ASP A 109 -16.47 -1.66 11.89
CA ASP A 109 -15.57 -2.26 12.87
C ASP A 109 -14.21 -2.67 12.28
N HIS A 110 -14.04 -2.61 10.96
CA HIS A 110 -12.80 -3.03 10.31
C HIS A 110 -12.57 -2.36 8.95
N ILE A 111 -11.33 -2.40 8.49
CA ILE A 111 -10.92 -1.95 7.16
C ILE A 111 -10.39 -3.16 6.39
N ILE A 112 -10.77 -3.31 5.12
CA ILE A 112 -10.27 -4.35 4.21
C ILE A 112 -9.47 -3.69 3.11
N LEU A 113 -8.20 -4.08 2.96
CA LEU A 113 -7.36 -3.69 1.84
C LEU A 113 -7.10 -4.89 0.95
N ASN A 114 -7.35 -4.75 -0.35
CA ASN A 114 -7.10 -5.81 -1.32
C ASN A 114 -5.97 -5.43 -2.27
N VAL A 115 -5.21 -6.44 -2.67
CA VAL A 115 -4.14 -6.35 -3.67
C VAL A 115 -4.39 -7.40 -4.74
N TYR A 116 -4.85 -6.93 -5.89
CA TYR A 116 -4.95 -7.69 -7.15
C TYR A 116 -3.62 -7.65 -7.86
N ASP A 117 -3.27 -8.71 -8.59
CA ASP A 117 -1.99 -8.83 -9.30
C ASP A 117 -0.79 -8.44 -8.42
N SER A 118 -0.79 -8.93 -7.17
CA SER A 118 0.24 -8.66 -6.18
C SER A 118 1.64 -9.03 -6.65
N LEU A 119 2.67 -8.53 -5.98
CA LEU A 119 4.06 -8.93 -6.24
C LEU A 119 4.28 -10.46 -6.17
N ALA A 120 3.50 -11.17 -5.34
CA ALA A 120 3.58 -12.62 -5.20
C ALA A 120 3.00 -13.39 -6.40
N THR A 121 2.18 -12.75 -7.24
CA THR A 121 1.51 -13.40 -8.38
C THR A 121 2.52 -13.90 -9.43
N GLN A 122 3.68 -13.25 -9.54
CA GLN A 122 4.72 -13.67 -10.49
C GLN A 122 5.46 -14.95 -10.06
N GLU A 123 5.31 -15.35 -8.79
CA GLU A 123 6.09 -16.39 -8.14
C GLU A 123 5.18 -17.48 -7.53
N ILE A 124 4.00 -17.68 -8.13
CA ILE A 124 3.06 -18.73 -7.72
C ILE A 124 3.74 -20.10 -7.82
N GLY A 125 3.72 -20.84 -6.70
CA GLY A 125 4.40 -22.12 -6.55
C GLY A 125 5.72 -22.04 -5.77
N ASN A 126 6.25 -20.83 -5.53
CA ASN A 126 7.33 -20.62 -4.59
C ASN A 126 6.78 -20.33 -3.19
N LEU A 127 7.10 -21.19 -2.21
CA LEU A 127 6.65 -21.02 -0.82
C LEU A 127 7.15 -19.70 -0.20
N LEU A 128 8.30 -19.21 -0.64
CA LEU A 128 8.90 -17.97 -0.13
C LEU A 128 8.24 -16.72 -0.66
N ALA A 129 7.39 -16.82 -1.70
CA ALA A 129 6.64 -15.68 -2.22
C ALA A 129 5.69 -15.10 -1.15
N LYS A 130 5.36 -15.86 -0.10
CA LYS A 130 4.58 -15.38 1.05
C LYS A 130 5.26 -14.20 1.76
N ASN A 131 6.59 -14.14 1.74
CA ASN A 131 7.35 -13.05 2.29
C ASN A 131 7.04 -11.71 1.60
N LEU A 132 6.68 -11.72 0.31
CA LEU A 132 6.26 -10.51 -0.40
C LEU A 132 4.93 -9.96 0.13
N CYS A 133 4.05 -10.81 0.66
CA CYS A 133 2.80 -10.39 1.30
C CYS A 133 3.06 -9.63 2.62
N LEU A 134 4.13 -9.96 3.34
CA LEU A 134 4.51 -9.26 4.58
C LEU A 134 4.92 -7.80 4.32
N LEU A 135 5.47 -7.51 3.13
CA LEU A 135 5.80 -6.14 2.73
C LEU A 135 4.54 -5.27 2.68
N TYR A 136 3.45 -5.76 2.09
CA TYR A 136 2.16 -5.05 2.06
C TYR A 136 1.61 -4.83 3.45
N LEU A 137 1.62 -5.87 4.30
CA LEU A 137 1.17 -5.75 5.68
C LEU A 137 1.95 -4.67 6.43
N GLY A 138 3.27 -4.61 6.26
CA GLY A 138 4.12 -3.56 6.82
C GLY A 138 3.75 -2.16 6.32
N ILE A 139 3.56 -2.01 5.00
CA ILE A 139 3.17 -0.73 4.37
C ILE A 139 1.83 -0.25 4.95
N PHE A 140 0.81 -1.10 4.95
CA PHE A 140 -0.53 -0.75 5.40
C PHE A 140 -0.57 -0.42 6.89
N ASN A 141 0.09 -1.22 7.74
CA ASN A 141 0.20 -0.91 9.17
C ASN A 141 0.83 0.47 9.39
N SER A 142 1.90 0.82 8.67
CA SER A 142 2.49 2.16 8.84
C SER A 142 1.57 3.29 8.38
N ILE A 143 0.73 3.07 7.35
CA ILE A 143 -0.23 4.09 6.93
C ILE A 143 -1.23 4.36 8.06
N PHE A 144 -1.76 3.31 8.68
CA PHE A 144 -2.69 3.45 9.81
C PHE A 144 -2.01 4.05 11.05
N ASP A 145 -0.81 3.57 11.40
CA ASP A 145 0.01 4.09 12.51
C ASP A 145 0.19 5.62 12.38
N LEU A 146 0.56 6.10 11.18
CA LEU A 146 0.81 7.53 10.94
C LEU A 146 -0.46 8.39 10.89
N LEU A 147 -1.59 7.79 10.51
CA LEU A 147 -2.89 8.45 10.55
C LEU A 147 -3.51 8.40 11.95
N GLY A 148 -2.86 7.74 12.93
CA GLY A 148 -3.42 7.53 14.26
C GLY A 148 -4.73 6.76 14.21
N ILE A 149 -4.81 5.74 13.35
CA ILE A 149 -5.91 4.78 13.32
C ILE A 149 -5.39 3.51 13.98
N GLU A 150 -5.89 3.21 15.17
CA GLU A 150 -5.47 2.02 15.92
C GLU A 150 -6.16 0.77 15.37
N VAL A 151 -5.35 -0.12 14.77
CA VAL A 151 -5.82 -1.35 14.13
C VAL A 151 -4.97 -2.55 14.51
N ASP A 152 -5.58 -3.73 14.43
CA ASP A 152 -4.86 -5.02 14.38
C ASP A 152 -5.05 -5.67 13.01
N GLY A 153 -3.94 -5.88 12.30
CA GLY A 153 -3.91 -6.21 10.88
C GLY A 153 -3.43 -7.62 10.59
N SER A 154 -4.16 -8.36 9.76
CA SER A 154 -3.75 -9.68 9.28
C SER A 154 -4.16 -9.94 7.82
N GLU A 155 -3.43 -10.82 7.14
CA GLU A 155 -3.82 -11.31 5.81
C GLU A 155 -4.88 -12.41 5.95
N VAL A 156 -6.02 -12.24 5.31
CA VAL A 156 -7.18 -13.16 5.37
C VAL A 156 -7.42 -13.93 4.08
N GLU A 157 -6.83 -13.49 2.97
CA GLU A 157 -6.85 -14.19 1.67
C GLU A 157 -5.50 -13.99 0.99
N CYS A 158 -4.99 -15.01 0.30
CA CYS A 158 -3.71 -14.96 -0.39
C CYS A 158 -3.77 -15.64 -1.76
N VAL A 159 -3.19 -15.01 -2.78
CA VAL A 159 -3.10 -15.59 -4.14
C VAL A 159 -2.32 -16.92 -4.16
N LEU A 160 -1.33 -17.06 -3.28
CA LEU A 160 -0.51 -18.26 -3.17
C LEU A 160 -1.27 -19.47 -2.62
N THR A 161 -2.39 -19.23 -1.92
CA THR A 161 -3.27 -20.27 -1.39
C THR A 161 -4.51 -20.48 -2.27
N GLY A 162 -4.48 -20.02 -3.52
CA GLY A 162 -5.59 -20.13 -4.48
C GLY A 162 -6.64 -19.03 -4.37
N GLY A 163 -6.38 -17.97 -3.59
CA GLY A 163 -7.21 -16.76 -3.57
C GLY A 163 -7.15 -16.02 -4.91
N LYS A 164 -8.13 -15.15 -5.17
CA LYS A 164 -8.12 -14.30 -6.38
C LYS A 164 -7.26 -13.05 -6.22
N LYS A 165 -7.00 -12.68 -4.97
CA LYS A 165 -6.25 -11.50 -4.54
C LYS A 165 -5.61 -11.77 -3.18
N CYS A 166 -4.73 -10.87 -2.76
CA CYS A 166 -4.32 -10.82 -1.35
C CYS A 166 -5.23 -9.83 -0.62
N SER A 167 -5.92 -10.29 0.42
CA SER A 167 -6.85 -9.46 1.20
C SER A 167 -6.32 -9.34 2.63
N TYR A 168 -6.25 -8.11 3.13
CA TYR A 168 -5.77 -7.78 4.47
C TYR A 168 -6.90 -7.13 5.24
N LYS A 169 -7.19 -7.66 6.42
CA LYS A 169 -8.23 -7.15 7.32
C LYS A 169 -7.56 -6.47 8.51
N PHE A 170 -8.03 -5.27 8.82
CA PHE A 170 -7.56 -4.42 9.91
C PHE A 170 -8.74 -4.15 10.85
N ASP A 171 -8.78 -4.85 11.98
CA ASP A 171 -9.82 -4.68 12.99
C ASP A 171 -9.54 -3.42 13.81
N LEU A 172 -10.54 -2.54 13.98
CA LEU A 172 -10.40 -1.29 14.71
C LEU A 172 -10.39 -1.55 16.23
N LEU A 173 -9.44 -0.95 16.95
CA LEU A 173 -9.23 -1.25 18.37
C LEU A 173 -9.95 -0.29 19.33
N SER A 174 -10.16 0.96 18.92
CA SER A 174 -10.65 2.02 19.82
C SER A 174 -11.84 2.83 19.28
N GLU A 175 -12.01 2.91 17.96
CA GLU A 175 -13.04 3.74 17.32
C GLU A 175 -13.83 2.96 16.28
N GLU A 176 -15.16 3.17 16.21
CA GLU A 176 -15.99 2.70 15.10
C GLU A 176 -16.07 3.77 14.02
N ILE A 177 -16.18 3.34 12.75
CA ILE A 177 -16.39 4.26 11.63
C ILE A 177 -17.86 4.66 11.54
N ASP A 178 -18.11 5.97 11.47
CA ASP A 178 -19.45 6.53 11.28
C ASP A 178 -20.15 5.93 10.06
N ASN A 179 -21.46 5.68 10.19
CA ASN A 179 -22.29 5.10 9.12
C ASN A 179 -22.27 5.89 7.81
N ALA A 180 -21.92 7.18 7.83
CA ALA A 180 -21.78 7.99 6.61
C ALA A 180 -20.50 7.69 5.83
N LEU A 181 -19.51 7.06 6.47
CA LEU A 181 -18.19 6.78 5.92
C LEU A 181 -17.96 5.29 5.63
N ILE A 182 -18.93 4.42 5.95
CA ILE A 182 -18.84 2.99 5.61
C ILE A 182 -19.17 2.76 4.13
N ASP A 183 -18.49 1.80 3.52
CA ASP A 183 -18.74 1.39 2.13
C ASP A 183 -19.79 0.28 2.09
N GLU A 184 -20.86 0.43 1.29
CA GLU A 184 -21.97 -0.54 1.25
C GLU A 184 -21.58 -1.89 0.63
N GLN A 185 -20.81 -1.90 -0.46
CA GLN A 185 -20.38 -3.11 -1.18
C GLN A 185 -18.90 -3.07 -1.55
N LEU A 186 -18.32 -4.27 -1.73
CA LEU A 186 -16.97 -4.43 -2.27
C LEU A 186 -17.06 -4.10 -3.75
N SER A 187 -16.69 -2.88 -4.10
CA SER A 187 -16.33 -2.60 -5.47
C SER A 187 -15.07 -3.42 -5.77
N ASP A 188 -15.21 -4.49 -6.53
CA ASP A 188 -14.08 -5.23 -7.11
C ASP A 188 -13.35 -4.40 -8.18
N ALA A 189 -13.84 -3.19 -8.50
CA ALA A 189 -13.06 -2.25 -9.28
C ALA A 189 -11.86 -1.82 -8.43
N ALA A 190 -10.65 -2.16 -8.91
CA ALA A 190 -9.43 -1.42 -8.58
C ALA A 190 -9.80 0.07 -8.52
N VAL A 191 -9.40 0.78 -7.47
CA VAL A 191 -9.85 2.14 -7.19
C VAL A 191 -9.97 2.92 -8.50
N SER A 192 -11.23 3.24 -8.87
CA SER A 192 -11.65 4.33 -9.77
C SER A 192 -12.44 3.97 -11.06
N ASP A 193 -13.78 3.95 -10.98
CA ASP A 193 -14.67 4.44 -12.08
C ASP A 193 -14.43 5.94 -12.37
N PHE A 194 -13.71 6.63 -11.48
CA PHE A 194 -13.34 8.03 -11.58
C PHE A 194 -12.21 8.29 -12.62
N LEU A 195 -11.49 7.25 -13.07
CA LEU A 195 -10.52 7.32 -14.18
C LEU A 195 -11.15 7.01 -15.53
N ALA A 196 -12.26 6.28 -15.58
CA ALA A 196 -13.02 6.04 -16.80
C ALA A 196 -13.79 7.28 -17.30
N SER A 197 -13.94 8.29 -16.43
CA SER A 197 -14.66 9.55 -16.71
C SER A 197 -13.74 10.76 -16.97
N LEU A 198 -12.44 10.54 -17.19
CA LEU A 198 -11.44 11.55 -17.56
C LEU A 198 -10.99 11.43 -19.02
#